data_AF-A0A935ABM6-F1
#
_entry.id   AF-A0A935ABM6-F1
#
_cell.length_a   1.000
_cell.length_b   1.000
_cell.length_c   1.000
_cell.angle_alpha   90.00
_cell.angle_beta   90.00
_cell.angle_gamma   90.00
#
_symmetry.space_group_name_H-M   'P 1'
#
loop_
_entity.id
_entity.type
_entity.pdbx_description
1 polymer ?
#
loop_
_entity_poly.entity_id
_entity_poly.type
_entity_poly.pdbx_seq_one_letter_code
_entity_poly.pdbx_strand_id
1 'polypeptide(L)'
;MPTFQAPQVVPIPDDAKERARAFAFAVTGTVNYKDSNQDVIEKIRDDHFVSKLGEEAAILFEGRNCSVEGPDYGVYEAKRKSWAADLRVNDLEVAVKTQRRSAANRYGLSWTFQDSPERRDPILDRPDAWVCLVVFEDLKEGTECVVHPLRKIKQLIFEAPRLARLVGKKQAVYLETLIQRGIMKE
;
A
#
# COMPACT_ATOMS: atom_id res chain seq x y z
N MET A 1 -8.67 -14.34 13.56
CA MET A 1 -9.55 -13.15 13.54
C MET A 1 -10.31 -13.12 12.24
N PRO A 2 -11.65 -13.06 12.26
CA PRO A 2 -12.36 -12.64 11.07
C PRO A 2 -12.17 -11.13 10.93
N THR A 3 -11.23 -10.72 10.09
CA THR A 3 -11.34 -9.40 9.46
C THR A 3 -12.59 -9.40 8.58
N PHE A 4 -13.12 -8.21 8.28
CA PHE A 4 -14.31 -8.07 7.45
C PHE A 4 -14.20 -8.84 6.13
N GLN A 5 -15.33 -9.35 5.59
CA GLN A 5 -15.29 -10.23 4.41
C GLN A 5 -15.40 -9.51 3.07
N ALA A 6 -15.88 -8.27 3.06
CA ALA A 6 -16.11 -7.47 1.86
C ALA A 6 -15.40 -6.11 1.97
N PRO A 7 -14.96 -5.50 0.86
CA PRO A 7 -14.26 -4.21 0.89
C PRO A 7 -15.03 -3.15 1.67
N GLN A 8 -14.32 -2.24 2.33
CA GLN A 8 -14.90 -1.21 3.20
C GLN A 8 -14.49 0.17 2.70
N VAL A 9 -15.45 1.06 2.52
CA VAL A 9 -15.18 2.46 2.19
C VAL A 9 -14.89 3.20 3.48
N VAL A 10 -13.76 3.90 3.52
CA VAL A 10 -13.27 4.64 4.69
C VAL A 10 -13.03 6.09 4.27
N PRO A 11 -13.80 7.06 4.78
CA PRO A 11 -13.47 8.46 4.61
C PRO A 11 -12.21 8.79 5.40
N ILE A 12 -11.31 9.57 4.82
CA ILE A 12 -10.07 10.00 5.48
C ILE A 12 -10.28 11.40 6.08
N PRO A 13 -10.15 11.55 7.41
CA PRO A 13 -10.25 12.84 8.09
C PRO A 13 -9.25 13.88 7.58
N ASP A 14 -9.60 15.16 7.71
CA ASP A 14 -8.74 16.28 7.27
C ASP A 14 -7.38 16.30 7.97
N ASP A 15 -7.34 16.06 9.27
CA ASP A 15 -6.11 15.98 10.06
C ASP A 15 -5.20 14.83 9.61
N ALA A 16 -5.76 13.66 9.28
CA ALA A 16 -5.00 12.54 8.72
C ALA A 16 -4.38 12.89 7.36
N LYS A 17 -5.12 13.63 6.50
CA LYS A 17 -4.59 14.10 5.21
C LYS A 17 -3.46 15.10 5.41
N GLU A 18 -3.57 15.99 6.37
CA GLU A 18 -2.51 16.96 6.69
C GLU A 18 -1.23 16.26 7.18
N ARG A 19 -1.35 15.28 8.09
CA ARG A 19 -0.21 14.46 8.53
C ARG A 19 0.45 13.72 7.36
N ALA A 20 -0.34 13.07 6.51
CA ALA A 20 0.14 12.37 5.33
C ALA A 20 0.89 13.31 4.36
N ARG A 21 0.40 14.54 4.15
CA ARG A 21 1.09 15.55 3.32
C ARG A 21 2.39 16.01 3.95
N ALA A 22 2.38 16.31 5.25
CA ALA A 22 3.57 16.75 5.97
C ALA A 22 4.69 15.69 5.89
N PHE A 23 4.33 14.42 6.07
CA PHE A 23 5.23 13.29 5.90
C PHE A 23 5.81 13.22 4.49
N ALA A 24 4.93 13.23 3.48
CA ALA A 24 5.33 13.15 2.08
C ALA A 24 6.32 14.27 1.72
N PHE A 25 6.08 15.48 2.22
CA PHE A 25 6.99 16.60 2.02
C PHE A 25 8.36 16.36 2.67
N ALA A 26 8.36 15.95 3.94
CA ALA A 26 9.59 15.72 4.70
C ALA A 26 10.44 14.57 4.14
N VAL A 27 9.81 13.44 3.78
CA VAL A 27 10.54 12.25 3.26
C VAL A 27 11.09 12.48 1.87
N THR A 28 10.44 13.28 1.03
CA THR A 28 10.93 13.56 -0.33
C THR A 28 12.29 14.28 -0.30
N GLY A 29 12.59 15.02 0.77
CA GLY A 29 13.89 15.66 0.96
C GLY A 29 15.02 14.71 1.40
N THR A 30 14.71 13.48 1.82
CA THR A 30 15.69 12.53 2.40
C THR A 30 15.96 11.30 1.54
N VAL A 31 15.16 11.09 0.49
CA VAL A 31 15.22 9.92 -0.40
C VAL A 31 15.99 10.21 -1.69
N ASN A 32 16.82 9.26 -2.12
CA ASN A 32 17.56 9.33 -3.38
C ASN A 32 17.06 8.23 -4.33
N TYR A 33 16.24 8.59 -5.33
CA TYR A 33 15.64 7.67 -6.31
C TYR A 33 16.38 7.66 -7.66
N LYS A 34 17.68 8.01 -7.69
CA LYS A 34 18.52 7.97 -8.90
C LYS A 34 18.55 6.58 -9.57
N ASP A 35 18.37 5.52 -8.79
CA ASP A 35 18.34 4.12 -9.25
C ASP A 35 17.08 3.77 -10.06
N SER A 36 16.00 4.53 -9.88
CA SER A 36 14.67 4.26 -10.45
C SER A 36 14.28 5.23 -11.58
N ASN A 37 15.18 6.15 -11.95
CA ASN A 37 14.97 7.22 -12.94
C ASN A 37 13.69 8.03 -12.65
N GLN A 38 13.37 8.21 -11.38
CA GLN A 38 12.25 9.00 -10.90
C GLN A 38 12.76 10.35 -10.43
N ASP A 39 12.99 11.26 -11.37
CA ASP A 39 13.52 12.60 -11.07
C ASP A 39 12.40 13.61 -10.77
N VAL A 40 11.14 13.19 -10.95
CA VAL A 40 9.96 14.01 -10.70
C VAL A 40 9.63 13.96 -9.20
N ILE A 41 10.25 14.89 -8.46
CA ILE A 41 10.06 15.10 -7.01
C ILE A 41 8.57 15.10 -6.63
N GLU A 42 7.72 15.72 -7.45
CA GLU A 42 6.27 15.76 -7.22
C GLU A 42 5.66 14.37 -7.20
N LYS A 43 6.07 13.48 -8.12
CA LYS A 43 5.58 12.11 -8.16
C LYS A 43 6.03 11.31 -6.94
N ILE A 44 7.28 11.47 -6.51
CA ILE A 44 7.80 10.79 -5.31
C ILE A 44 6.99 11.20 -4.08
N ARG A 45 6.77 12.51 -3.92
CA ARG A 45 5.95 13.06 -2.84
C ARG A 45 4.54 12.50 -2.90
N ASP A 46 3.96 12.49 -4.09
CA ASP A 46 2.62 12.00 -4.34
C ASP A 46 2.47 10.50 -4.01
N ASP A 47 3.44 9.67 -4.42
CA ASP A 47 3.48 8.23 -4.10
C ASP A 47 3.56 8.02 -2.57
N HIS A 48 4.38 8.80 -1.85
CA HIS A 48 4.47 8.75 -0.39
C HIS A 48 3.18 9.20 0.30
N PHE A 49 2.54 10.25 -0.21
CA PHE A 49 1.26 10.73 0.29
C PHE A 49 0.18 9.65 0.15
N VAL A 50 0.04 9.04 -1.02
CA VAL A 50 -0.92 7.96 -1.29
C VAL A 50 -0.65 6.73 -0.41
N SER A 51 0.62 6.40 -0.18
CA SER A 51 0.98 5.32 0.75
C SER A 51 0.41 5.58 2.14
N LYS A 52 0.64 6.78 2.69
CA LYS A 52 0.15 7.16 4.03
C LYS A 52 -1.36 7.22 4.12
N LEU A 53 -2.06 7.66 3.07
CA LEU A 53 -3.53 7.60 3.04
C LEU A 53 -4.05 6.18 3.21
N GLY A 54 -3.38 5.19 2.60
CA GLY A 54 -3.78 3.79 2.77
C GLY A 54 -3.51 3.26 4.17
N GLU A 55 -2.39 3.66 4.79
CA GLU A 55 -2.10 3.29 6.16
C GLU A 55 -3.11 3.91 7.14
N GLU A 56 -3.44 5.19 6.97
CA GLU A 56 -4.49 5.89 7.74
C GLU A 56 -5.86 5.21 7.53
N ALA A 57 -6.19 4.79 6.30
CA ALA A 57 -7.42 4.05 6.03
C ALA A 57 -7.48 2.72 6.78
N ALA A 58 -6.34 2.03 6.91
CA ALA A 58 -6.25 0.74 7.58
C ALA A 58 -6.40 0.84 9.12
N ILE A 59 -6.38 2.04 9.72
CA ILE A 59 -6.75 2.26 11.14
C ILE A 59 -8.20 1.80 11.42
N LEU A 60 -9.05 1.66 10.40
CA LEU A 60 -10.42 1.14 10.53
C LEU A 60 -10.55 -0.15 11.38
N PHE A 61 -9.47 -0.95 11.50
CA PHE A 61 -9.46 -2.14 12.34
C PHE A 61 -9.68 -1.81 13.83
N GLU A 62 -9.36 -0.60 14.31
CA GLU A 62 -9.67 -0.14 15.67
C GLU A 62 -11.16 -0.18 15.96
N GLY A 63 -11.98 0.30 15.02
CA GLY A 63 -13.45 0.25 15.09
C GLY A 63 -14.03 -1.18 15.07
N ARG A 64 -13.17 -2.20 15.02
CA ARG A 64 -13.53 -3.63 15.04
C ARG A 64 -12.88 -4.37 16.21
N ASN A 65 -12.65 -3.69 17.33
CA ASN A 65 -12.02 -4.25 18.54
C ASN A 65 -10.63 -4.85 18.27
N CYS A 66 -9.87 -4.26 17.35
CA CYS A 66 -8.46 -4.58 17.17
C CYS A 66 -7.64 -3.45 17.80
N SER A 67 -6.53 -3.79 18.46
CA SER A 67 -5.47 -2.82 18.74
C SER A 67 -4.75 -2.53 17.43
N VAL A 68 -4.53 -1.28 17.07
CA VAL A 68 -3.74 -0.89 15.90
C VAL A 68 -2.60 -0.01 16.38
N GLU A 69 -1.39 -0.28 15.90
CA GLU A 69 -0.22 0.58 16.10
C GLU A 69 0.32 1.02 14.74
N GLY A 70 0.61 2.31 14.62
CA GLY A 70 0.88 3.00 13.36
C GLY A 70 -0.34 3.78 12.85
N PRO A 71 -0.26 4.52 11.72
CA PRO A 71 0.88 4.67 10.81
C PRO A 71 2.11 5.30 11.45
N ASP A 72 3.30 4.82 11.07
CA ASP A 72 4.56 5.43 11.50
C ASP A 72 4.90 6.66 10.64
N TYR A 73 4.96 7.83 11.25
CA TYR A 73 5.32 9.09 10.61
C TYR A 73 6.81 9.45 10.72
N GLY A 74 7.64 8.54 11.23
CA GLY A 74 9.09 8.69 11.33
C GLY A 74 9.76 8.86 9.97
N VAL A 75 10.50 9.96 9.79
CA VAL A 75 11.34 10.18 8.60
C VAL A 75 12.75 9.68 8.93
N TYR A 76 13.06 8.46 8.49
CA TYR A 76 14.36 7.85 8.70
C TYR A 76 15.35 8.19 7.58
N GLU A 77 16.63 8.36 7.92
CA GLU A 77 17.71 8.38 6.92
C GLU A 77 17.73 7.06 6.13
N ALA A 78 18.03 7.11 4.83
CA ALA A 78 17.97 5.94 3.93
C ALA A 78 18.74 4.69 4.44
N LYS A 79 19.78 4.88 5.27
CA LYS A 79 20.59 3.81 5.88
C LYS A 79 19.96 3.14 7.12
N ARG A 80 18.87 3.70 7.66
CA ARG A 80 18.17 3.25 8.87
C ARG A 80 16.73 2.80 8.59
N LYS A 81 16.35 2.65 7.33
CA LYS A 81 15.01 2.20 6.96
C LYS A 81 14.79 0.80 7.53
N SER A 82 14.10 0.70 8.66
CA SER A 82 13.62 -0.57 9.16
C SER A 82 12.62 -1.06 8.11
N TRP A 83 12.74 -2.32 7.71
CA TRP A 83 11.70 -3.00 6.94
C TRP A 83 10.50 -3.36 7.83
N ALA A 84 10.22 -2.51 8.83
CA ALA A 84 9.15 -2.70 9.78
C ALA A 84 7.81 -2.66 9.03
N ALA A 85 6.85 -3.43 9.52
CA ALA A 85 5.50 -3.41 9.00
C ALA A 85 4.93 -1.99 9.07
N ASP A 86 4.14 -1.61 8.07
CA ASP A 86 3.52 -0.28 8.01
C ASP A 86 2.54 -0.09 9.19
N LEU A 87 1.89 -1.18 9.61
CA LEU A 87 0.98 -1.24 10.75
C LEU A 87 1.17 -2.53 11.55
N ARG A 88 0.84 -2.49 12.83
CA ARG A 88 0.61 -3.68 13.65
C ARG A 88 -0.85 -3.74 14.07
N VAL A 89 -1.57 -4.79 13.67
CA VAL A 89 -2.98 -5.01 14.02
C VAL A 89 -3.06 -6.19 14.99
N ASN A 90 -3.35 -5.92 16.27
CA ASN A 90 -3.10 -6.80 17.41
C ASN A 90 -1.63 -7.22 17.44
N ASP A 91 -1.34 -8.51 17.30
CA ASP A 91 0.04 -9.04 17.22
C ASP A 91 0.49 -9.29 15.77
N LEU A 92 -0.27 -8.82 14.77
CA LEU A 92 0.00 -9.06 13.36
C LEU A 92 0.74 -7.88 12.73
N GLU A 93 1.93 -8.15 12.21
CA GLU A 93 2.63 -7.25 11.28
C GLU A 93 1.90 -7.22 9.93
N VAL A 94 1.43 -6.04 9.53
CA VAL A 94 0.66 -5.83 8.29
C VAL A 94 1.38 -4.81 7.41
N ALA A 95 1.72 -5.22 6.19
CA ALA A 95 2.10 -4.26 5.14
C ALA A 95 0.86 -3.66 4.50
N VAL A 96 0.94 -2.40 4.07
CA VAL A 96 -0.15 -1.72 3.37
C VAL A 96 0.31 -1.39 1.95
N LYS A 97 -0.51 -1.75 0.96
CA LYS A 97 -0.26 -1.39 -0.43
C LYS A 97 -1.46 -0.61 -0.95
N THR A 98 -1.20 0.56 -1.52
CA THR A 98 -2.24 1.47 -2.00
C THR A 98 -2.10 1.71 -3.50
N GLN A 99 -3.21 1.71 -4.23
CA GLN A 99 -3.26 2.18 -5.62
C GLN A 99 -4.35 3.24 -5.79
N ARG A 100 -4.08 4.26 -6.60
CA ARG A 100 -5.11 5.22 -7.04
C ARG A 100 -6.12 4.60 -7.98
N ARG A 101 -7.38 5.03 -7.89
CA ARG A 101 -8.43 4.71 -8.84
C ARG A 101 -8.09 5.19 -10.25
N SER A 102 -7.54 6.40 -10.40
CA SER A 102 -7.09 6.92 -11.70
C SER A 102 -5.99 6.07 -12.34
N ALA A 103 -5.10 5.50 -11.54
CA ALA A 103 -4.06 4.57 -12.00
C ALA A 103 -4.65 3.20 -12.35
N ALA A 104 -5.57 2.69 -11.53
CA ALA A 104 -6.31 1.46 -11.79
C ALA A 104 -7.07 1.51 -13.12
N ASN A 105 -7.70 2.63 -13.46
CA ASN A 105 -8.41 2.81 -14.74
C ASN A 105 -7.47 2.68 -15.96
N ARG A 106 -6.19 3.00 -15.81
CA ARG A 106 -5.20 2.90 -16.90
C ARG A 106 -4.53 1.53 -16.98
N TYR A 107 -4.24 0.92 -15.83
CA TYR A 107 -3.35 -0.24 -15.75
C TYR A 107 -3.99 -1.48 -15.10
N GLY A 108 -5.29 -1.43 -14.83
CA GLY A 108 -5.98 -2.43 -14.02
C GLY A 108 -5.73 -2.22 -12.53
N LEU A 109 -6.77 -2.50 -11.72
CA LEU A 109 -6.67 -2.44 -10.27
C LEU A 109 -5.69 -3.50 -9.77
N SER A 110 -4.56 -3.03 -9.24
CA SER A 110 -3.43 -3.86 -8.85
C SER A 110 -2.50 -3.21 -7.84
N TRP A 111 -1.79 -4.05 -7.09
CA TRP A 111 -0.81 -3.64 -6.10
C TRP A 111 0.55 -4.21 -6.46
N THR A 112 1.55 -3.33 -6.51
CA THR A 112 2.90 -3.72 -6.94
C THR A 112 3.84 -3.93 -5.78
N PHE A 113 4.67 -4.96 -5.90
CA PHE A 113 5.75 -5.30 -5.00
C PHE A 113 7.07 -5.16 -5.73
N GLN A 114 8.07 -4.62 -5.03
CA GLN A 114 9.40 -4.46 -5.60
C GLN A 114 10.10 -5.82 -5.62
N ASP A 115 10.56 -6.23 -6.80
CA ASP A 115 11.17 -7.54 -7.02
C ASP A 115 12.23 -7.47 -8.11
N SER A 116 13.36 -6.84 -7.80
CA SER A 116 14.54 -6.80 -8.65
C SER A 116 15.77 -7.33 -7.89
N PRO A 117 16.84 -7.74 -8.58
CA PRO A 117 18.09 -8.17 -7.93
C PRO A 117 18.69 -7.12 -6.99
N GLU A 118 18.53 -5.84 -7.31
CA GLU A 118 19.10 -4.71 -6.55
C GLU A 118 18.21 -4.31 -5.37
N ARG A 119 16.90 -4.53 -5.48
CA ARG A 119 15.92 -4.17 -4.45
C ARG A 119 14.73 -5.10 -4.52
N ARG A 120 14.43 -5.75 -3.39
CA ARG A 120 13.30 -6.67 -3.23
C ARG A 120 12.58 -6.38 -1.92
N ASP A 121 11.24 -6.40 -1.95
CA ASP A 121 10.41 -6.25 -0.76
C ASP A 121 10.52 -7.52 0.10
N PRO A 122 11.02 -7.46 1.35
CA PRO A 122 11.25 -8.66 2.19
C PRO A 122 9.99 -9.46 2.51
N ILE A 123 8.81 -8.83 2.41
CA ILE A 123 7.53 -9.48 2.62
C ILE A 123 7.27 -10.61 1.59
N LEU A 124 7.89 -10.54 0.40
CA LEU A 124 7.78 -11.58 -0.63
C LEU A 124 8.36 -12.92 -0.18
N ASP A 125 9.29 -12.91 0.77
CA ASP A 125 9.93 -14.12 1.30
C ASP A 125 9.21 -14.65 2.56
N ARG A 126 8.10 -14.01 2.96
CA ARG A 126 7.31 -14.32 4.16
C ARG A 126 5.90 -14.75 3.76
N PRO A 127 5.66 -16.02 3.37
CA PRO A 127 4.36 -16.48 2.87
C PRO A 127 3.20 -16.28 3.87
N ASP A 128 3.50 -16.29 5.18
CA ASP A 128 2.52 -16.08 6.24
C ASP A 128 2.37 -14.61 6.68
N ALA A 129 3.15 -13.68 6.11
CA ALA A 129 3.00 -12.25 6.39
C ALA A 129 1.67 -11.72 5.84
N TRP A 130 1.13 -10.70 6.51
CA TRP A 130 -0.15 -10.11 6.18
C TRP A 130 0.02 -8.84 5.35
N VAL A 131 -0.89 -8.64 4.41
CA VAL A 131 -1.00 -7.41 3.63
C VAL A 131 -2.43 -6.89 3.64
N CYS A 132 -2.56 -5.57 3.73
CA CYS A 132 -3.77 -4.81 3.51
C CYS A 132 -3.69 -4.15 2.13
N LEU A 133 -4.66 -4.46 1.26
CA LEU A 133 -4.74 -3.92 -0.09
C LEU A 133 -5.77 -2.77 -0.09
N VAL A 134 -5.34 -1.59 -0.51
CA VAL A 134 -6.13 -0.36 -0.41
C VAL A 134 -6.25 0.33 -1.77
N VAL A 135 -7.41 0.89 -2.05
CA VAL A 135 -7.64 1.75 -3.22
C VAL A 135 -7.92 3.16 -2.73
N PHE A 136 -7.18 4.15 -3.22
CA PHE A 136 -7.51 5.56 -2.98
C PHE A 136 -8.43 6.06 -4.10
N GLU A 137 -9.64 6.51 -3.75
CA GLU A 137 -10.67 6.99 -4.69
C GLU A 137 -10.43 8.45 -5.10
N ASP A 138 -9.32 8.70 -5.81
CA ASP A 138 -8.88 10.04 -6.22
C ASP A 138 -9.73 10.70 -7.34
N LEU A 139 -10.78 10.02 -7.81
CA LEU A 139 -11.70 10.52 -8.83
C LEU A 139 -13.06 10.98 -8.26
N LYS A 140 -13.30 10.77 -6.96
CA LYS A 140 -14.55 11.18 -6.29
C LYS A 140 -14.35 12.48 -5.54
N GLU A 141 -15.46 13.18 -5.28
CA GLU A 141 -15.44 14.30 -4.33
C GLU A 141 -15.21 13.76 -2.90
N GLY A 142 -14.31 14.41 -2.18
CA GLY A 142 -13.84 13.96 -0.87
C GLY A 142 -12.53 13.17 -0.93
N THR A 143 -12.15 12.56 0.19
CA THR A 143 -10.97 11.70 0.25
C THR A 143 -11.39 10.43 0.95
N GLU A 144 -11.56 9.37 0.18
CA GLU A 144 -11.94 8.06 0.71
C GLU A 144 -11.04 6.98 0.14
N CYS A 145 -10.86 5.92 0.93
CA CYS A 145 -10.15 4.73 0.53
C CYS A 145 -11.07 3.52 0.61
N VAL A 146 -10.96 2.59 -0.34
CA VAL A 146 -11.56 1.26 -0.27
C VAL A 146 -10.51 0.31 0.30
N VAL A 147 -10.76 -0.21 1.50
CA VAL A 147 -9.87 -1.13 2.18
C VAL A 147 -10.37 -2.55 2.00
N HIS A 148 -9.55 -3.41 1.42
CA HIS A 148 -9.87 -4.82 1.23
C HIS A 148 -9.50 -5.66 2.46
N PRO A 149 -10.16 -6.82 2.65
CA PRO A 149 -9.83 -7.73 3.75
C PRO A 149 -8.35 -8.13 3.75
N LEU A 150 -7.76 -8.28 4.95
CA LEU A 150 -6.37 -8.75 5.06
C LEU A 150 -6.17 -10.09 4.34
N ARG A 151 -5.01 -10.23 3.71
CA ARG A 151 -4.58 -11.46 3.04
C ARG A 151 -3.17 -11.80 3.43
N LYS A 152 -2.89 -13.11 3.49
CA LYS A 152 -1.51 -13.58 3.57
C LYS A 152 -0.87 -13.52 2.20
N ILE A 153 0.44 -13.28 2.14
CA ILE A 153 1.21 -13.29 0.89
C ILE A 153 1.00 -14.57 0.08
N LYS A 154 1.00 -15.72 0.74
CA LYS A 154 0.75 -17.03 0.09
C LYS A 154 -0.64 -17.20 -0.53
N GLN A 155 -1.58 -16.33 -0.20
CA GLN A 155 -2.93 -16.35 -0.78
C GLN A 155 -3.02 -15.46 -2.04
N LEU A 156 -2.00 -14.65 -2.32
CA LEU A 156 -1.99 -13.76 -3.47
C LEU A 156 -1.46 -14.48 -4.71
N ILE A 157 -1.89 -14.02 -5.87
CA ILE A 157 -1.39 -14.47 -7.16
C ILE A 157 -0.56 -13.32 -7.72
N PHE A 158 0.75 -13.56 -7.84
CA PHE A 158 1.70 -12.59 -8.39
C PHE A 158 1.84 -12.81 -9.89
N GLU A 159 1.72 -11.73 -10.64
CA GLU A 159 1.79 -11.70 -12.10
C GLU A 159 2.78 -10.62 -12.55
N ALA A 160 3.17 -10.69 -13.83
CA ALA A 160 3.98 -9.64 -14.42
C ALA A 160 3.19 -8.32 -14.49
N PRO A 161 3.81 -7.16 -14.24
CA PRO A 161 3.14 -5.87 -14.36
C PRO A 161 2.80 -5.56 -15.82
N ARG A 162 1.61 -4.98 -16.08
CA ARG A 162 1.16 -4.58 -17.42
C ARG A 162 2.09 -3.58 -18.12
N LEU A 163 2.86 -2.79 -17.36
CA LEU A 163 3.86 -1.89 -17.92
C LEU A 163 5.16 -2.66 -18.20
N ALA A 164 5.50 -2.84 -19.48
CA ALA A 164 6.68 -3.58 -19.93
C ALA A 164 7.99 -3.15 -19.23
N ARG A 165 8.18 -1.85 -18.99
CA ARG A 165 9.36 -1.30 -18.29
C ARG A 165 9.51 -1.74 -16.82
N LEU A 166 8.45 -2.28 -16.22
CA LEU A 166 8.43 -2.79 -14.84
C LEU A 166 8.63 -4.30 -14.76
N VAL A 167 8.54 -5.02 -15.88
CA VAL A 167 8.77 -6.46 -15.94
C VAL A 167 10.21 -6.76 -15.52
N GLY A 168 10.38 -7.73 -14.63
CA GLY A 168 11.68 -8.06 -14.02
C GLY A 168 12.16 -7.09 -12.93
N LYS A 169 11.38 -6.04 -12.62
CA LYS A 169 11.65 -5.11 -11.51
C LYS A 169 10.58 -5.14 -10.43
N LYS A 170 9.36 -5.52 -10.81
CA LYS A 170 8.19 -5.57 -9.92
C LYS A 170 7.34 -6.79 -10.25
N GLN A 171 6.62 -7.25 -9.24
CA GLN A 171 5.47 -8.14 -9.39
C GLN A 171 4.20 -7.38 -9.07
N ALA A 172 3.08 -7.79 -9.66
CA ALA A 172 1.77 -7.18 -9.44
C ALA A 172 0.75 -8.22 -9.00
N VAL A 173 -0.15 -7.80 -8.11
CA VAL A 173 -1.33 -8.58 -7.71
C VAL A 173 -2.54 -7.87 -8.28
N TYR A 174 -3.28 -8.51 -9.19
CA TYR A 174 -4.46 -7.93 -9.85
C TYR A 174 -5.75 -8.34 -9.13
N LEU A 175 -6.62 -7.38 -8.84
CA LEU A 175 -7.91 -7.69 -8.19
C LEU A 175 -8.75 -8.64 -9.04
N GLU A 176 -8.80 -8.41 -10.36
CA GLU A 176 -9.52 -9.25 -11.32
C GLU A 176 -9.13 -10.72 -11.20
N THR A 177 -7.83 -11.03 -11.15
CA THR A 177 -7.33 -12.39 -10.97
C THR A 177 -7.74 -12.98 -9.63
N LEU A 178 -7.68 -12.19 -8.55
CA LEU A 178 -8.09 -12.67 -7.23
C LEU A 178 -9.59 -12.98 -7.16
N ILE A 179 -10.43 -12.22 -7.87
CA ILE A 179 -11.88 -12.48 -7.99
C ILE A 179 -12.13 -13.73 -8.83
N GLN A 180 -11.53 -13.84 -10.02
CA GLN A 180 -11.67 -15.00 -10.91
C GLN A 180 -11.27 -16.32 -10.25
N ARG A 181 -10.35 -16.26 -9.29
CA ARG A 181 -9.84 -17.42 -8.53
C ARG A 181 -10.56 -17.63 -7.19
N GLY A 182 -11.58 -16.83 -6.88
CA GLY A 182 -12.37 -16.95 -5.65
C GLY A 182 -11.62 -16.57 -4.35
N ILE A 183 -10.49 -15.87 -4.47
CA ILE A 183 -9.68 -15.41 -3.32
C ILE A 183 -10.28 -14.13 -2.71
N MET A 184 -10.89 -13.29 -3.55
CA MET A 184 -11.57 -12.06 -3.15
C MET A 184 -12.98 -12.00 -3.72
N LYS A 185 -13.85 -11.26 -3.05
CA LYS A 185 -15.21 -10.96 -3.50
C LYS A 185 -15.26 -9.52 -4.03
N GLU A 186 -16.19 -9.26 -4.94
CA GLU A 186 -16.57 -7.91 -5.35
C GLU A 186 -17.14 -7.09 -4.19
#